data_AF-A0A1Q4V107-F1
#
_entry.id   AF-A0A1Q4V107-F1
#
_cell.length_a   1.000
_cell.length_b   1.000
_cell.length_c   1.000
_cell.angle_alpha   90.00
_cell.angle_beta   90.00
_cell.angle_gamma   90.00
#
_symmetry.space_group_name_H-M   'P 1'
#
loop_
_entity.id
_entity.type
_entity.pdbx_description
1 polymer ?
#
loop_
_entity_poly.entity_id
_entity_poly.type
_entity_poly.pdbx_seq_one_letter_code
_entity_poly.pdbx_strand_id
1 'polypeptide(L)'
;MTAEMWTAVSGGAVGVASAVVTAWGARAARRTRRDHRRDDFTAVTDRMEKEITRQGQRIDELEADSEQQRTRVAGQDFTIRYLTAWVRSLYGHIRATGAEPPSPPQPVPDDVRPYLHDIGV
;
A
#
# COMPACT_ATOMS: atom_id res chain seq x y z
N MET A 1 -12.94 -7.40 0.92
CA MET A 1 -12.56 -7.09 -0.47
C MET A 1 -11.35 -7.95 -0.80
N THR A 2 -11.56 -8.98 -1.61
CA THR A 2 -10.74 -10.19 -1.68
C THR A 2 -9.61 -10.05 -2.71
N ALA A 3 -8.49 -10.75 -2.47
CA ALA A 3 -7.29 -10.77 -3.31
C ALA A 3 -7.56 -11.08 -4.80
N GLU A 4 -8.68 -11.73 -5.10
CA GLU A 4 -9.17 -12.02 -6.45
C GLU A 4 -9.49 -10.77 -7.28
N MET A 5 -9.85 -9.66 -6.63
CA MET A 5 -10.11 -8.39 -7.32
C MET A 5 -8.81 -7.73 -7.78
N TRP A 6 -7.71 -7.90 -7.02
CA TRP A 6 -6.40 -7.36 -7.38
C TRP A 6 -5.75 -8.14 -8.53
N THR A 7 -5.90 -9.47 -8.56
CA THR A 7 -5.44 -10.31 -9.67
C THR A 7 -6.26 -10.11 -10.94
N ALA A 8 -7.57 -9.88 -10.82
CA ALA A 8 -8.43 -9.55 -11.96
C ALA A 8 -8.10 -8.18 -12.58
N VAL A 9 -7.82 -7.16 -11.76
CA VAL A 9 -7.44 -5.82 -12.23
C VAL A 9 -6.06 -5.85 -12.90
N SER A 10 -5.11 -6.62 -12.36
CA SER A 10 -3.77 -6.77 -12.95
C SER A 10 -3.78 -7.61 -14.23
N GLY A 11 -4.56 -8.69 -14.30
CA GLY A 11 -4.70 -9.50 -15.52
C GLY A 11 -5.43 -8.79 -16.66
N GLY A 12 -6.50 -8.05 -16.35
CA GLY A 12 -7.28 -7.31 -17.34
C GLY A 12 -6.54 -6.10 -17.92
N ALA A 13 -5.79 -5.38 -17.09
CA ALA A 13 -5.03 -4.21 -17.53
C ALA A 13 -3.88 -4.59 -18.49
N VAL A 14 -3.19 -5.70 -18.22
CA VAL A 14 -2.08 -6.19 -19.08
C VAL A 14 -2.61 -6.72 -20.43
N GLY A 15 -3.76 -7.38 -20.42
CA GLY A 15 -4.39 -7.91 -21.64
C GLY A 15 -4.88 -6.82 -22.60
N VAL A 16 -5.52 -5.77 -22.08
CA VAL A 16 -6.00 -4.63 -22.88
C VAL A 16 -4.82 -3.82 -23.43
N ALA A 17 -3.79 -3.57 -22.62
CA ALA A 17 -2.58 -2.87 -23.07
C ALA A 17 -1.88 -3.63 -24.22
N SER A 18 -1.75 -4.94 -24.10
CA SER A 18 -1.10 -5.79 -25.11
C SER A 18 -1.90 -5.86 -26.42
N ALA A 19 -3.24 -5.90 -26.35
CA ALA A 19 -4.11 -5.92 -27.52
C ALA A 19 -4.11 -4.58 -28.29
N VAL A 20 -4.05 -3.46 -27.59
CA VAL A 20 -3.95 -2.13 -28.21
C VAL A 20 -2.60 -1.95 -28.89
N VAL A 21 -1.50 -2.35 -28.24
CA VAL A 21 -0.14 -2.25 -28.82
C VAL A 21 0.00 -3.08 -30.10
N THR A 22 -0.52 -4.31 -30.10
CA THR A 22 -0.45 -5.21 -31.27
C THR A 22 -1.31 -4.74 -32.44
N ALA A 23 -2.52 -4.24 -32.19
CA ALA A 23 -3.40 -3.71 -33.23
C ALA A 23 -2.84 -2.43 -33.88
N TRP A 24 -2.28 -1.52 -33.08
CA TRP A 24 -1.63 -0.31 -33.59
C TRP A 24 -0.33 -0.61 -34.35
N GLY A 25 0.46 -1.58 -33.87
CA GLY A 25 1.65 -2.06 -34.56
C GLY A 25 1.35 -2.66 -35.95
N ALA A 26 0.30 -3.48 -36.05
CA ALA A 26 -0.09 -4.12 -37.30
C ALA A 26 -0.62 -3.13 -38.36
N ARG A 27 -1.33 -2.07 -37.94
CA ARG A 27 -1.87 -1.04 -38.85
C ARG A 27 -0.80 -0.04 -39.32
N ALA A 28 0.22 0.20 -38.50
CA ALA A 28 1.32 1.12 -38.83
C ALA A 28 2.23 0.61 -39.95
N ALA A 29 2.34 -0.72 -40.13
CA ALA A 29 3.29 -1.36 -41.03
C ALA A 29 3.00 -1.21 -42.55
N ARG A 30 1.78 -0.88 -42.98
CA ARG A 30 1.38 -0.94 -44.41
C ARG A 30 1.55 0.34 -45.25
N ARG A 31 1.95 1.49 -44.69
CA ARG A 31 2.09 2.74 -45.47
C ARG A 31 3.49 3.32 -45.35
N THR A 32 4.26 3.14 -46.41
CA THR A 32 5.62 3.56 -46.72
C THR A 32 5.86 5.09 -46.73
N ARG A 33 5.47 5.82 -45.67
CA ARG A 33 6.06 7.12 -45.26
C ARG A 33 7.28 6.85 -44.37
N ARG A 34 8.23 6.06 -44.89
CA ARG A 34 9.01 5.10 -44.11
C ARG A 34 10.21 5.68 -43.33
N ASP A 35 10.70 6.87 -43.69
CA ASP A 35 11.83 7.50 -42.99
C ASP A 35 11.41 8.42 -41.84
N HIS A 36 10.55 9.42 -42.06
CA HIS A 36 10.13 10.33 -40.97
C HIS A 36 9.42 9.62 -39.80
N ARG A 37 8.68 8.54 -40.07
CA ARG A 37 8.05 7.76 -38.99
C ARG A 37 9.05 7.01 -38.13
N ARG A 38 10.20 6.59 -38.68
CA ARG A 38 11.17 5.78 -37.93
C ARG A 38 11.84 6.64 -36.84
N ASP A 39 12.15 7.89 -37.17
CA ASP A 39 12.66 8.87 -36.21
C ASP A 39 11.61 9.23 -35.15
N ASP A 40 10.34 9.38 -35.54
CA ASP A 40 9.23 9.62 -34.60
C ASP A 40 9.03 8.43 -33.63
N PHE A 41 9.15 7.19 -34.13
CA PHE A 41 9.04 6.00 -33.28
C PHE A 41 10.23 5.87 -32.31
N THR A 42 11.45 6.18 -32.77
CA THR A 42 12.62 6.22 -31.88
C THR A 42 12.43 7.29 -30.81
N ALA A 43 12.01 8.51 -31.17
CA ALA A 43 11.77 9.59 -30.21
C ALA A 43 10.68 9.25 -29.18
N VAL A 44 9.61 8.56 -29.61
CA VAL A 44 8.57 8.05 -28.70
C VAL A 44 9.10 6.93 -27.81
N THR A 45 9.92 6.02 -28.35
CA THR A 45 10.48 4.90 -27.60
C THR A 45 11.48 5.38 -26.55
N ASP A 46 12.36 6.32 -26.89
CA ASP A 46 13.32 6.93 -25.96
C ASP A 46 12.59 7.69 -24.85
N ARG A 47 11.50 8.40 -25.21
CA ARG A 47 10.66 9.08 -24.22
C ARG A 47 9.94 8.08 -23.31
N MET A 48 9.43 6.98 -23.87
CA MET A 48 8.81 5.91 -23.09
C MET A 48 9.82 5.23 -22.17
N GLU A 49 11.01 4.93 -22.66
CA GLU A 49 12.09 4.33 -21.87
C GLU A 49 12.47 5.24 -20.70
N LYS A 50 12.65 6.54 -20.96
CA LYS A 50 12.91 7.54 -19.91
C LYS A 50 11.79 7.59 -18.87
N GLU A 51 10.53 7.53 -19.31
CA GLU A 51 9.38 7.54 -18.40
C GLU A 51 9.26 6.23 -17.61
N ILE A 52 9.56 5.09 -18.23
CA ILE A 52 9.63 3.78 -17.56
C ILE A 52 10.72 3.80 -16.49
N THR A 53 11.91 4.30 -16.80
CA THR A 53 12.99 4.44 -15.80
C THR A 53 12.58 5.36 -14.66
N ARG A 54 11.96 6.52 -14.96
CA ARG A 54 11.48 7.47 -13.94
C ARG A 54 10.39 6.86 -13.06
N GLN A 55 9.47 6.09 -13.64
CA GLN A 55 8.43 5.40 -12.89
C GLN A 55 9.01 4.27 -12.05
N GLY A 56 9.97 3.50 -12.58
CA GLY A 56 10.70 2.47 -11.85
C GLY A 56 11.35 3.04 -10.59
N GLN A 57 12.11 4.14 -10.74
CA GLN A 57 12.73 4.82 -9.59
C GLN A 57 11.71 5.25 -8.52
N ARG A 58 10.57 5.80 -8.94
CA ARG A 58 9.50 6.18 -8.00
C ARG A 58 8.85 4.99 -7.31
N ILE A 59 8.71 3.86 -8.01
CA ILE A 59 8.19 2.62 -7.44
C ILE A 59 9.18 2.10 -6.40
N ASP A 60 10.47 2.06 -6.72
CA ASP A 60 11.51 1.62 -5.80
C ASP A 60 11.55 2.46 -4.51
N GLU A 61 11.42 3.79 -4.64
CA GLU A 61 11.30 4.71 -3.49
C GLU A 61 10.06 4.43 -2.64
N LEU A 62 8.90 4.25 -3.28
CA LEU A 62 7.64 3.95 -2.57
C LEU A 62 7.67 2.58 -1.90
N GLU A 63 8.33 1.58 -2.50
CA GLU A 63 8.49 0.25 -1.92
C GLU A 63 9.36 0.31 -0.67
N ALA A 64 10.50 1.02 -0.72
CA ALA A 64 11.38 1.22 0.43
C ALA A 64 10.66 1.95 1.58
N ASP A 65 9.92 3.02 1.28
CA ASP A 65 9.15 3.76 2.27
C ASP A 65 8.02 2.90 2.87
N SER A 66 7.32 2.13 2.05
CA SER A 66 6.28 1.20 2.49
C SER A 66 6.84 0.12 3.40
N GLU A 67 8.00 -0.46 3.09
CA GLU A 67 8.66 -1.45 3.93
C GLU A 67 9.04 -0.86 5.30
N GLN A 68 9.59 0.35 5.31
CA GLN A 68 9.90 1.05 6.56
C GLN A 68 8.63 1.34 7.38
N GLN A 69 7.55 1.78 6.74
CA GLN A 69 6.28 2.03 7.42
C GLN A 69 5.68 0.75 7.99
N ARG A 70 5.68 -0.36 7.24
CA ARG A 70 5.23 -1.67 7.74
C ARG A 70 6.01 -2.11 8.97
N THR A 71 7.33 -1.92 8.95
CA THR A 71 8.20 -2.23 10.09
C THR A 71 7.84 -1.37 11.31
N ARG A 72 7.61 -0.06 11.12
CA ARG A 72 7.19 0.85 12.20
C ARG A 72 5.83 0.47 12.77
N VAL A 73 4.84 0.16 11.92
CA VAL A 73 3.49 -0.25 12.34
C VAL A 73 3.55 -1.57 13.10
N ALA A 74 4.32 -2.55 12.64
CA ALA A 74 4.52 -3.81 13.36
C ALA A 74 5.16 -3.60 14.74
N GLY A 75 6.17 -2.73 14.84
CA GLY A 75 6.78 -2.35 16.12
C GLY A 75 5.81 -1.66 17.08
N GLN A 76 4.92 -0.81 16.55
CA GLN A 76 3.86 -0.17 17.32
C GLN A 76 2.82 -1.18 17.81
N ASP A 77 2.38 -2.14 16.99
CA ASP A 77 1.45 -3.19 17.41
C ASP A 77 2.02 -4.02 18.58
N PHE A 78 3.28 -4.42 18.49
CA PHE A 78 3.96 -5.13 19.57
C PHE A 78 4.01 -4.31 20.86
N THR A 79 4.33 -3.01 20.73
CA THR A 79 4.39 -2.09 21.86
C THR A 79 3.02 -1.92 22.53
N ILE A 80 1.95 -1.75 21.75
CA ILE A 80 0.58 -1.64 22.26
C ILE A 80 0.18 -2.92 23.00
N ARG A 81 0.46 -4.10 22.44
CA ARG A 81 0.18 -5.38 23.11
C ARG A 81 0.93 -5.50 24.44
N TYR A 82 2.22 -5.15 24.46
CA TYR A 82 3.03 -5.18 25.66
C TYR A 82 2.48 -4.24 26.74
N LEU A 83 2.19 -2.97 26.37
CA LEU A 83 1.63 -1.98 27.28
C LEU A 83 0.25 -2.41 27.80
N THR A 84 -0.59 -3.00 26.95
CA THR A 84 -1.91 -3.49 27.37
C THR A 84 -1.80 -4.62 28.38
N ALA A 85 -0.90 -5.58 28.15
CA ALA A 85 -0.64 -6.67 29.11
C ALA A 85 -0.10 -6.14 30.44
N TRP A 86 0.81 -5.16 30.38
CA TRP A 86 1.37 -4.53 31.57
C TRP A 86 0.32 -3.74 32.36
N VAL A 87 -0.54 -2.96 31.69
CA VAL A 87 -1.67 -2.26 32.33
C VAL A 87 -2.64 -3.23 33.00
N ARG A 88 -2.97 -4.36 32.35
CA ARG A 88 -3.81 -5.40 32.96
C ARG A 88 -3.16 -5.99 34.22
N SER A 89 -1.85 -6.24 34.18
CA SER A 89 -1.09 -6.69 35.35
C SER A 89 -1.15 -5.68 36.50
N LEU A 90 -0.98 -4.38 36.20
CA LEU A 90 -1.08 -3.31 37.19
C LEU A 90 -2.49 -3.22 37.79
N TYR A 91 -3.54 -3.28 36.97
CA TYR A 91 -4.92 -3.33 37.45
C TYR A 91 -5.17 -4.53 38.37
N GLY A 92 -4.65 -5.70 38.01
CA GLY A 92 -4.70 -6.91 38.85
C GLY A 92 -4.00 -6.72 40.18
N HIS A 93 -2.81 -6.09 40.18
CA HIS A 93 -2.06 -5.79 41.39
C HIS A 93 -2.80 -4.81 42.31
N ILE A 94 -3.38 -3.73 41.76
CA ILE A 94 -4.17 -2.74 42.53
C ILE A 94 -5.38 -3.40 43.20
N ARG A 95 -6.10 -4.27 42.47
CA ARG A 95 -7.20 -5.03 43.05
C ARG A 95 -6.74 -5.99 44.14
N ALA A 96 -5.60 -6.66 43.95
CA ALA A 96 -5.04 -7.57 44.93
C ALA A 96 -4.64 -6.87 46.24
N THR A 97 -4.29 -5.58 46.20
CA THR A 97 -4.02 -4.77 47.40
C THR A 97 -5.28 -4.18 48.04
N GLY A 98 -6.47 -4.52 47.52
CA GLY A 98 -7.76 -4.04 48.04
C GLY A 98 -8.09 -2.60 47.66
N ALA A 99 -7.31 -1.98 46.77
CA ALA A 99 -7.59 -0.66 46.23
C ALA A 99 -8.46 -0.77 44.95
N GLU A 100 -9.25 0.28 44.69
CA GLU A 100 -10.02 0.36 43.44
C GLU A 100 -9.15 1.03 42.36
N PRO A 101 -8.97 0.40 41.19
CA PRO A 101 -8.22 1.02 40.10
C PRO A 101 -8.92 2.27 39.56
N PRO A 102 -8.15 3.27 39.07
CA PRO A 102 -8.72 4.51 38.56
C PRO A 102 -9.60 4.23 37.35
N SER A 103 -10.74 4.92 37.25
CA SER A 103 -11.58 4.85 36.06
C SER A 103 -10.81 5.35 34.83
N PRO A 104 -11.05 4.78 33.63
CA PRO A 104 -10.44 5.28 32.41
C PRO A 104 -10.83 6.74 32.17
N PRO A 105 -9.94 7.56 31.55
CA PRO A 105 -10.24 8.95 31.23
C PRO A 105 -11.52 9.08 30.40
N GLN A 106 -12.39 10.02 30.77
CA GLN A 106 -13.63 10.32 30.04
C GLN A 106 -13.65 11.80 29.62
N PRO A 107 -14.21 12.13 28.44
CA PRO A 107 -14.76 11.20 27.46
C PRO A 107 -13.66 10.47 26.68
N VAL A 108 -13.95 9.26 26.23
CA VAL A 108 -13.06 8.55 25.28
C VAL A 108 -12.90 9.41 24.01
N PRO A 109 -11.66 9.73 23.59
CA PRO A 109 -11.39 10.47 22.37
C PRO A 109 -11.99 9.77 21.14
N ASP A 110 -12.59 10.54 20.22
CA ASP A 110 -13.28 10.00 19.05
C ASP A 110 -12.36 9.14 18.18
N ASP A 111 -11.09 9.52 18.05
CA ASP A 111 -10.08 8.78 17.26
C ASP A 111 -9.79 7.39 17.83
N VAL A 112 -9.97 7.19 19.14
CA VAL A 112 -9.66 5.93 19.82
C VAL A 112 -10.88 5.01 19.88
N ARG A 113 -12.09 5.56 19.90
CA ARG A 113 -13.35 4.80 20.05
C ARG A 113 -13.47 3.58 19.11
N PRO A 114 -13.17 3.68 17.79
CA PRO A 114 -13.30 2.54 16.88
C PRO A 114 -12.40 1.35 17.25
N TYR A 115 -11.30 1.61 17.93
CA TYR A 115 -10.27 0.61 18.25
C TYR A 115 -10.47 -0.04 19.63
N LEU A 116 -11.36 0.50 20.46
CA LEU A 116 -11.63 -0.07 21.79
C LEU A 116 -12.47 -1.35 21.74
N HIS A 117 -13.21 -1.59 20.66
CA HIS A 117 -14.10 -2.75 20.52
C HIS A 117 -13.33 -4.09 20.48
N ASP A 118 -12.08 -4.08 20.02
CA ASP A 118 -11.19 -5.25 20.00
C ASP A 118 -10.47 -5.47 21.34
N ILE A 119 -10.50 -4.50 22.24
CA ILE A 119 -9.96 -4.63 23.59
C ILE A 119 -11.07 -5.22 24.46
N GLY A 120 -11.41 -6.49 24.20
CA GLY A 120 -12.47 -7.22 24.88
C GLY A 120 -12.52 -6.91 26.39
N VAL A 121 -13.67 -6.38 26.81
CA VAL A 121 -14.09 -6.21 28.21
C VAL A 121 -14.92 -7.42 28.59
#